data_AF-A0A9E4MC05-F1
#
_entry.id   AF-A0A9E4MC05-F1
#
_cell.length_a   1.000
_cell.length_b   1.000
_cell.length_c   1.000
_cell.angle_alpha   90.00
_cell.angle_beta   90.00
_cell.angle_gamma   90.00
#
_symmetry.space_group_name_H-M   'P 1'
#
loop_
_entity.id
_entity.type
_entity.pdbx_description
1 polymer ?
#
loop_
_entity_poly.entity_id
_entity_poly.type
_entity_poly.pdbx_seq_one_letter_code
_entity_poly.pdbx_strand_id
1 'polypeptide(L)'
;MSMSTRLQIVMSAAEVASLRQVARRAGLTVSEWARRALRAARDSQVGPSPASRLEALDRALRCGHPTGDIDEMLADIERGRDLH
;
A
#
# COMPACT_ATOMS: atom_id res chain seq x y z
N MET A 1 -2.89 22.31 -17.95
CA MET A 1 -3.75 23.09 -17.03
C MET A 1 -4.35 22.12 -16.03
N SER A 2 -4.09 22.24 -14.72
CA SER A 2 -4.64 21.29 -13.75
C SER A 2 -6.11 21.64 -13.52
N MET A 3 -7.02 20.94 -14.20
CA MET A 3 -8.46 21.06 -13.97
C MET A 3 -8.80 20.47 -12.59
N SER A 4 -9.55 21.22 -11.78
CA SER A 4 -10.07 20.73 -10.50
C SER A 4 -11.58 20.59 -10.60
N THR A 5 -12.08 19.38 -10.38
CA THR A 5 -13.53 19.09 -10.32
C THR A 5 -13.98 18.99 -8.86
N ARG A 6 -15.20 19.46 -8.55
CA ARG A 6 -15.79 19.34 -7.22
C ARG A 6 -16.45 17.98 -7.05
N LEU A 7 -16.04 17.24 -6.02
CA LEU A 7 -16.68 16.01 -5.57
C LEU A 7 -17.60 16.33 -4.38
N GLN A 8 -18.89 15.94 -4.46
CA GLN A 8 -19.84 16.02 -3.34
C GLN A 8 -20.10 14.62 -2.79
N ILE A 9 -20.00 14.47 -1.47
CA ILE A 9 -20.21 13.19 -0.77
C ILE A 9 -21.25 13.45 0.32
N VAL A 10 -22.31 12.65 0.33
CA VAL A 10 -23.35 12.71 1.37
C VAL A 10 -22.84 11.96 2.59
N MET A 11 -22.83 12.62 3.74
CA MET A 11 -22.36 12.06 5.01
C MET A 11 -23.19 12.65 6.16
N SER A 12 -23.24 11.96 7.29
CA SER A 12 -23.84 12.49 8.50
C SER A 12 -23.01 13.64 9.08
N ALA A 13 -23.66 14.50 9.89
CA ALA A 13 -22.95 15.58 10.59
C ALA A 13 -21.86 15.06 11.53
N ALA A 14 -22.07 13.89 12.15
CA ALA A 14 -21.10 13.25 13.03
C ALA A 14 -19.84 12.80 12.28
N GLU A 15 -19.99 12.20 11.10
CA GLU A 15 -18.87 11.80 10.26
C GLU A 15 -18.06 13.02 9.79
N VAL A 16 -18.74 14.09 9.36
CA VAL A 16 -18.06 15.33 8.96
C VAL A 16 -17.29 15.96 10.12
N ALA A 17 -17.84 15.92 11.34
CA ALA A 17 -17.15 16.40 12.54
C ALA A 17 -15.88 15.58 12.85
N SER A 18 -15.96 14.25 12.72
CA SER A 18 -14.81 13.36 12.87
C SER A 18 -13.72 13.67 11.84
N LEU A 19 -14.08 13.82 10.57
CA LEU A 19 -13.15 14.16 9.48
C LEU A 19 -12.45 15.51 9.70
N ARG A 20 -13.18 16.52 10.17
CA ARG A 20 -12.58 17.82 10.56
C ARG A 20 -11.54 17.66 11.65
N GLN A 21 -11.82 16.81 12.65
CA GLN A 21 -10.88 16.56 13.74
C GLN A 21 -9.60 15.88 13.26
N VAL A 22 -9.73 14.88 12.39
CA VAL A 22 -8.57 14.18 11.80
C VAL A 22 -7.74 15.13 10.93
N ALA A 23 -8.38 15.91 10.06
CA ALA A 23 -7.69 16.87 9.21
C ALA A 23 -6.95 17.93 10.05
N ARG A 24 -7.58 18.45 11.10
CA ARG A 24 -6.97 19.40 12.05
C ARG A 24 -5.75 18.82 12.76
N ARG A 25 -5.82 17.57 13.24
CA ARG A 25 -4.68 16.87 13.86
C ARG A 25 -3.51 16.70 12.90
N ALA A 26 -3.79 16.55 11.60
CA ALA A 26 -2.78 16.46 10.55
C ALA A 26 -2.30 17.83 10.02
N GLY A 27 -2.83 18.95 10.52
CA GLY A 27 -2.50 20.29 10.01
C GLY A 27 -3.01 20.56 8.58
N LEU A 28 -4.06 19.86 8.14
CA LEU A 28 -4.60 19.92 6.79
C LEU A 28 -6.03 20.46 6.77
N THR A 29 -6.46 20.98 5.61
CA THR A 29 -7.88 21.20 5.34
C THR A 29 -8.58 19.86 5.10
N VAL A 30 -9.89 19.80 5.32
CA VAL A 30 -10.68 18.58 5.02
C VAL A 30 -10.51 18.15 3.56
N SER A 31 -10.49 19.11 2.63
CA SER A 31 -10.29 18.83 1.21
C SER A 31 -8.91 18.25 0.91
N GLU A 32 -7.84 18.76 1.54
CA GLU A 32 -6.50 18.21 1.33
C GLU A 32 -6.36 16.83 1.95
N TRP A 33 -6.87 16.65 3.17
CA TRP A 33 -6.91 15.34 3.82
C TRP A 33 -7.68 14.33 2.96
N ALA A 34 -8.87 14.70 2.45
CA ALA A 34 -9.68 13.82 1.60
C ALA A 34 -8.98 13.46 0.30
N ARG A 35 -8.31 14.42 -0.35
CA ARG A 35 -7.49 14.14 -1.55
C ARG A 35 -6.39 13.13 -1.26
N ARG A 36 -5.72 13.23 -0.10
CA ARG A 36 -4.68 12.26 0.31
C ARG A 36 -5.28 10.87 0.57
N ALA A 37 -6.39 10.81 1.31
CA ALA A 37 -7.08 9.56 1.60
C ALA A 37 -7.55 8.86 0.31
N LEU A 38 -8.16 9.58 -0.63
CA LEU A 38 -8.60 9.05 -1.92
C LEU A 38 -7.43 8.57 -2.78
N ARG A 39 -6.30 9.29 -2.79
CA ARG A 39 -5.08 8.84 -3.48
C ARG A 39 -4.53 7.56 -2.86
N ALA A 40 -4.39 7.52 -1.54
CA ALA A 40 -3.91 6.34 -0.83
C ALA A 40 -4.82 5.13 -1.08
N ALA A 41 -6.14 5.30 -1.02
CA ALA A 41 -7.11 4.23 -1.28
C ALA A 41 -7.10 3.75 -2.74
N ARG A 42 -6.81 4.63 -3.70
CA ARG A 42 -6.58 4.23 -5.09
C ARG A 42 -5.28 3.44 -5.21
N ASP A 43 -4.19 3.97 -4.66
CA ASP A 43 -2.86 3.40 -4.77
C ASP A 43 -2.76 2.06 -4.00
N SER A 44 -3.56 1.83 -2.97
CA SER A 44 -3.68 0.53 -2.28
C SER A 44 -4.49 -0.51 -3.07
N GLN A 45 -5.37 -0.08 -3.97
CA GLN A 45 -6.17 -0.97 -4.83
C GLN A 45 -5.45 -1.30 -6.13
N VAL A 46 -4.60 -0.38 -6.61
CA VAL A 46 -3.64 -0.68 -7.67
C VAL A 46 -2.55 -1.53 -7.03
N GLY A 47 -2.69 -2.87 -7.13
CA GLY A 47 -1.63 -3.79 -6.72
C GLY A 47 -0.26 -3.39 -7.30
N PRO A 48 0.86 -3.94 -6.78
CA PRO A 48 2.20 -3.44 -7.06
C PRO A 48 2.36 -3.16 -8.55
N SER A 49 2.64 -1.88 -8.86
CA SER A 49 2.89 -1.40 -10.21
C SER A 49 3.92 -2.31 -10.90
N PRO A 50 3.89 -2.45 -12.24
CA PRO A 50 4.90 -3.21 -12.95
C PRO A 50 6.34 -2.84 -12.53
N ALA A 51 6.60 -1.55 -12.28
CA ALA A 51 7.87 -1.06 -11.75
C ALA A 51 8.18 -1.63 -10.34
N SER A 52 7.23 -1.62 -9.41
CA SER A 52 7.43 -2.19 -8.07
C SER A 52 7.59 -3.72 -8.08
N ARG A 53 6.96 -4.43 -9.04
CA ARG A 53 7.22 -5.87 -9.25
C ARG A 53 8.61 -6.11 -9.81
N LEU A 54 9.05 -5.28 -10.74
CA LEU A 54 10.40 -5.35 -11.31
C LEU A 54 11.45 -5.02 -10.24
N GLU A 55 11.23 -4.02 -9.39
CA GLU A 55 12.11 -3.75 -8.24
C GLU A 55 12.13 -4.87 -7.21
N ALA A 56 10.98 -5.51 -6.95
CA ALA A 56 10.92 -6.68 -6.08
C ALA A 56 11.70 -7.86 -6.68
N LEU A 57 11.55 -8.11 -7.98
CA LEU A 57 12.29 -9.14 -8.71
C LEU A 57 13.79 -8.85 -8.74
N ASP A 58 14.18 -7.62 -9.05
CA ASP A 58 15.56 -7.15 -9.11
C ASP A 58 16.24 -7.23 -7.74
N ARG A 59 15.53 -6.89 -6.66
CA ARG A 59 15.98 -7.12 -5.28
C ARG A 59 16.13 -8.62 -5.00
N ALA A 60 15.19 -9.44 -5.45
CA ALA A 60 15.28 -10.88 -5.25
C ALA A 60 16.49 -11.48 -5.99
N LEU A 61 16.71 -11.11 -7.25
CA LEU A 61 17.85 -11.59 -8.03
C LEU A 61 19.20 -11.21 -7.39
N ARG A 62 19.29 -10.07 -6.71
CA ARG A 62 20.50 -9.65 -5.98
C ARG A 62 20.78 -10.44 -4.70
N CYS A 63 19.77 -11.02 -4.06
CA CYS A 63 19.95 -11.71 -2.78
C CYS A 63 20.64 -13.07 -2.90
N GLY A 64 21.04 -13.51 -4.12
CA GLY A 64 21.76 -14.77 -4.31
C GLY A 64 21.01 -15.95 -3.71
N HIS A 65 19.71 -16.05 -4.03
CA HIS A 65 18.84 -17.10 -3.50
C HIS A 65 19.45 -18.48 -3.75
N PRO A 66 19.19 -19.45 -2.86
CA PRO A 66 19.61 -20.82 -3.10
C PRO A 66 19.11 -21.28 -4.47
N THR A 67 20.04 -21.65 -5.34
CA THR A 67 19.75 -22.33 -6.60
C THR A 67 20.16 -23.78 -6.42
N GLY A 68 19.20 -24.71 -6.48
CA GLY A 68 19.42 -26.13 -6.23
C GLY A 68 18.25 -26.96 -6.74
N ASP A 69 18.25 -28.26 -6.47
CA ASP A 69 17.13 -29.13 -6.78
C ASP A 69 15.88 -28.70 -5.98
N ILE A 70 14.73 -28.66 -6.64
CA ILE A 70 13.50 -28.14 -6.03
C ILE A 70 13.04 -29.00 -4.84
N ASP A 71 13.27 -30.30 -4.88
CA ASP A 71 12.88 -31.22 -3.82
C ASP A 71 13.80 -31.05 -2.59
N GLU A 72 15.09 -30.80 -2.81
CA GLU A 72 16.04 -30.47 -1.73
C GLU A 72 15.71 -29.14 -1.07
N MET A 73 15.39 -28.11 -1.86
CA MET A 73 15.03 -26.79 -1.35
C MET A 73 13.74 -26.82 -0.52
N LEU A 74 12.74 -27.58 -0.95
CA LEU A 74 11.49 -27.74 -0.19
C LEU A 74 11.74 -28.48 1.14
N ALA A 75 12.58 -29.52 1.12
CA ALA A 75 12.96 -30.23 2.33
C ALA A 75 13.71 -29.34 3.34
N ASP A 76 14.58 -28.44 2.87
CA ASP A 76 15.28 -27.47 3.73
C ASP A 76 14.33 -26.43 4.33
N ILE A 77 13.36 -25.95 3.56
CA ILE A 77 12.32 -25.01 4.05
C ILE A 77 11.46 -25.68 5.11
N GLU A 78 11.09 -26.95 4.93
CA GLU A 78 10.31 -27.71 5.90
C GLU A 78 11.10 -27.96 7.19
N ARG A 79 12.37 -28.39 7.08
CA ARG A 79 13.25 -28.51 8.26
C ARG A 79 13.41 -27.19 9.02
N GLY A 80 13.53 -26.07 8.31
CA GLY A 80 13.62 -24.74 8.92
C GLY A 80 12.34 -24.31 9.65
N ARG A 81 11.17 -24.74 9.18
CA ARG A 81 9.87 -24.49 9.81
C ARG A 81 9.73 -25.25 11.14
N ASP A 82 10.29 -26.45 11.22
CA ASP A 82 10.24 -27.31 12.41
C ASP A 82 11.25 -26.91 13.50
N LEU A 83 12.13 -25.93 13.22
CA LEU A 83 13.11 -25.37 14.16
C LEU A 83 12.57 -24.15 14.96
N HIS A 84 11.28 -23.83 14.85
CA HIS A 84 10.56 -22.79 15.59
C HIS A 84 9.33 -23.36 16.30
#